data_AF-A0A108U840-F1
#
_entry.id   AF-A0A108U840-F1
#
_cell.length_a   1.000
_cell.length_b   1.000
_cell.length_c   1.000
_cell.angle_alpha   90.00
_cell.angle_beta   90.00
_cell.angle_gamma   90.00
#
_symmetry.space_group_name_H-M   'P 1'
#
loop_
_entity.id
_entity.type
_entity.pdbx_description
1 polymer ?
#
loop_
_entity_poly.entity_id
_entity_poly.type
_entity_poly.pdbx_seq_one_letter_code
_entity_poly.pdbx_strand_id
1 'polypeptide(L)'
;MGDAADRNRAAHYTAPMNLDADIVPGRSIGGIVLGQEALDLIERLQGHARVDVRPALNPDYTCYDIDEAMTIVVANHDFLVANLAARDGYRGRLFGYIHAGMRVHELIAGAPSALLRAIHLHNEFVYLDRAESVGFLLPPRYDDVADRIEHLPAELVLDTLYVMPPAMRQVPGRDGKPVWRPVD
;
A
#
# COMPACT_ATOMS: atom_id res chain seq x y z
N MET A 1 5.03 -19.20 37.03
CA MET A 1 4.08 -19.55 35.96
C MET A 1 4.00 -18.32 35.05
N GLY A 2 4.98 -18.18 34.15
CA GLY A 2 5.12 -17.03 33.26
C GLY A 2 4.34 -17.29 31.98
N ASP A 3 3.34 -16.44 31.76
CA ASP A 3 2.20 -16.67 30.88
C ASP A 3 2.60 -16.73 29.40
N ALA A 4 1.99 -17.64 28.63
CA ALA A 4 2.34 -17.93 27.24
C ALA A 4 2.19 -16.71 26.29
N ALA A 5 1.46 -15.68 26.73
CA ALA A 5 1.29 -14.41 26.02
C ALA A 5 2.60 -13.64 25.82
N ASP A 6 3.53 -13.70 26.79
CA ASP A 6 4.78 -12.94 26.75
C ASP A 6 5.79 -13.56 25.77
N ARG A 7 5.75 -14.90 25.63
CA ARG A 7 6.55 -15.64 24.63
C ARG A 7 6.07 -15.40 23.19
N ASN A 8 4.77 -15.23 22.98
CA ASN A 8 4.23 -14.86 21.67
C ASN A 8 4.58 -13.41 21.30
N ARG A 9 4.57 -12.50 22.28
CA ARG A 9 5.00 -11.11 22.07
C ARG A 9 6.49 -11.06 21.71
N ALA A 10 7.35 -11.74 22.49
CA ALA A 10 8.79 -11.83 22.22
C ALA A 10 9.15 -12.54 20.89
N ALA A 11 8.37 -13.53 20.45
CA ALA A 11 8.58 -14.22 19.18
C ALA A 11 8.31 -13.30 17.97
N HIS A 12 7.40 -12.32 18.09
CA HIS A 12 7.21 -11.29 17.06
C HIS A 12 8.34 -10.25 17.00
N TYR A 13 9.12 -10.11 18.08
CA TYR A 13 10.27 -9.19 18.14
C TYR A 13 11.54 -9.72 17.46
N THR A 14 11.62 -11.00 17.10
CA THR A 14 12.85 -11.64 16.60
C THR A 14 12.80 -12.12 15.16
N ALA A 15 11.65 -12.02 14.47
CA ALA A 15 11.61 -12.31 13.04
C ALA A 15 12.46 -11.26 12.29
N PRO A 16 13.44 -11.67 11.47
CA PRO A 16 14.23 -10.74 10.66
C PRO A 16 13.30 -9.96 9.75
N MET A 17 13.50 -8.65 9.70
CA MET A 17 12.69 -7.75 8.88
C MET A 17 12.99 -8.06 7.40
N ASN A 18 11.97 -8.51 6.67
CA ASN A 18 12.09 -8.77 5.23
C ASN A 18 11.51 -7.58 4.46
N LEU A 19 12.31 -6.53 4.30
CA LEU A 19 11.93 -5.33 3.56
C LEU A 19 11.70 -5.57 2.06
N ASP A 20 12.00 -6.77 1.56
CA ASP A 20 11.74 -7.17 0.17
C ASP A 20 10.49 -8.02 0.01
N ALA A 21 9.72 -8.24 1.09
CA ALA A 21 8.53 -9.06 1.04
C ALA A 21 7.50 -8.53 0.03
N ASP A 22 6.75 -9.42 -0.58
CA ASP A 22 5.73 -9.03 -1.55
C ASP A 22 4.65 -8.13 -0.94
N ILE A 23 4.05 -7.34 -1.83
CA ILE A 23 3.00 -6.38 -1.50
C ILE A 23 1.69 -7.15 -1.32
N VAL A 24 1.00 -6.90 -0.21
CA VAL A 24 -0.29 -7.52 0.10
C VAL A 24 -1.35 -6.42 0.16
N PRO A 25 -2.37 -6.45 -0.73
CA PRO A 25 -3.45 -5.47 -0.76
C PRO A 25 -4.11 -5.28 0.59
N GLY A 26 -4.34 -4.02 0.97
CA GLY A 26 -5.01 -3.67 2.22
C GLY A 26 -4.31 -4.11 3.48
N ARG A 27 -3.04 -4.51 3.40
CA ARG A 27 -2.35 -5.15 4.52
C ARG A 27 -0.90 -4.74 4.69
N SER A 28 -0.02 -4.94 3.71
CA SER A 28 1.42 -4.78 3.97
C SER A 28 2.31 -4.51 2.76
N ILE A 29 3.47 -3.90 3.05
CA ILE A 29 4.65 -3.76 2.18
C ILE A 29 5.88 -4.09 3.05
N GLY A 30 6.84 -4.87 2.55
CA GLY A 30 8.11 -5.13 3.24
C GLY A 30 7.96 -5.84 4.57
N GLY A 31 6.88 -6.62 4.74
CA GLY A 31 6.51 -7.25 6.01
C GLY A 31 5.95 -6.28 7.05
N ILE A 32 5.84 -4.99 6.74
CA ILE A 32 5.22 -3.96 7.56
C ILE A 32 3.72 -3.97 7.29
N VAL A 33 2.92 -4.20 8.33
CA VAL A 33 1.47 -4.29 8.30
C VAL A 33 0.83 -2.95 8.68
N LEU A 34 -0.27 -2.60 8.02
CA LEU A 34 -1.16 -1.49 8.41
C LEU A 34 -1.74 -1.70 9.81
N GLY A 35 -1.87 -0.61 10.57
CA GLY A 35 -2.43 -0.62 11.93
C GLY A 35 -1.51 -1.19 13.00
N GLN A 36 -0.25 -1.56 12.67
CA GLN A 36 0.73 -1.90 13.71
C GLN A 36 1.29 -0.65 14.37
N GLU A 37 1.79 -0.81 15.59
CA GLU A 37 2.52 0.22 16.34
C GLU A 37 3.80 0.64 15.62
N ALA A 38 3.99 1.94 15.40
CA ALA A 38 5.11 2.46 14.64
C ALA A 38 6.37 2.70 15.48
N LEU A 39 6.25 3.01 16.77
CA LEU A 39 7.41 3.44 17.58
C LEU A 39 8.52 2.39 17.60
N ASP A 40 8.21 1.17 18.03
CA ASP A 40 9.16 0.06 18.08
C ASP A 40 9.62 -0.37 16.68
N LEU A 41 8.76 -0.23 15.68
CA LEU A 41 9.06 -0.54 14.28
C LEU A 41 10.12 0.41 13.73
N ILE A 42 9.95 1.73 13.93
CA ILE A 42 10.88 2.75 13.42
C ILE A 42 12.25 2.61 14.09
N GLU A 43 12.30 2.37 15.41
CA GLU A 43 13.57 2.11 16.10
C GLU A 43 14.32 0.90 15.51
N ARG A 44 13.60 -0.18 15.23
CA ARG A 44 14.17 -1.36 14.57
C ARG A 44 14.66 -1.05 13.16
N LEU A 45 13.90 -0.27 12.38
CA LEU A 45 14.28 0.12 11.01
C LEU A 45 15.56 0.94 10.98
N GLN A 46 15.73 1.88 11.91
CA GLN A 46 16.93 2.72 12.01
C GLN A 46 18.21 1.91 12.26
N GLY A 47 18.10 0.69 12.82
CA GLY A 47 19.22 -0.24 12.97
C GLY A 47 19.58 -1.02 11.70
N HIS A 48 18.75 -1.01 10.65
CA HIS A 48 18.88 -1.89 9.47
C HIS A 48 18.86 -1.15 8.13
N ALA A 49 18.31 0.07 8.07
CA ALA A 49 18.08 0.82 6.85
C ALA A 49 18.31 2.32 7.09
N ARG A 50 18.48 3.10 6.03
CA ARG A 50 18.41 4.56 6.11
C ARG A 50 16.95 4.97 6.28
N VAL A 51 16.68 5.75 7.33
CA VAL A 51 15.34 6.26 7.63
C VAL A 51 15.39 7.79 7.62
N ASP A 52 14.72 8.38 6.63
CA ASP A 52 14.53 9.83 6.54
C ASP A 52 13.12 10.19 7.01
N VAL A 53 13.00 11.23 7.84
CA VAL A 53 11.72 11.66 8.43
C VAL A 53 11.29 12.98 7.81
N ARG A 54 10.03 13.08 7.41
CA ARG A 54 9.43 14.33 6.92
C ARG A 54 7.95 14.45 7.29
N PRO A 55 7.43 15.67 7.43
CA PRO A 55 5.99 15.87 7.57
C PRO A 55 5.26 15.35 6.31
N ALA A 56 4.07 14.77 6.50
CA ALA A 56 3.15 14.53 5.41
C ALA A 56 2.44 15.84 5.00
N LEU A 57 1.75 15.82 3.86
CA LEU A 57 0.91 16.96 3.43
C LEU A 57 -0.20 17.26 4.44
N ASN A 58 -0.81 16.21 4.99
CA ASN A 58 -1.68 16.32 6.15
C ASN A 58 -0.81 16.30 7.43
N PRO A 59 -0.85 17.35 8.27
CA PRO A 59 -0.03 17.46 9.48
C PRO A 59 -0.37 16.43 10.58
N ASP A 60 -1.49 15.73 10.46
CA ASP A 60 -1.87 14.64 11.37
C ASP A 60 -1.01 13.37 11.17
N TYR A 61 -0.15 13.36 10.15
CA TYR A 61 0.70 12.22 9.80
C TYR A 61 2.17 12.61 9.65
N THR A 62 3.04 11.63 9.91
CA THR A 62 4.48 11.70 9.67
C THR A 62 4.89 10.63 8.67
N CYS A 63 5.74 10.98 7.71
CA CYS A 63 6.32 10.04 6.76
C CYS A 63 7.73 9.64 7.18
N TYR A 64 7.99 8.33 7.12
CA TYR A 64 9.31 7.72 7.28
C TYR A 64 9.68 7.05 5.97
N ASP A 65 10.63 7.63 5.24
CA ASP A 65 11.13 7.09 3.98
C ASP A 65 12.31 6.15 4.28
N ILE A 66 12.22 4.91 3.80
CA ILE A 66 13.14 3.81 4.06
C ILE A 66 13.92 3.53 2.78
N ASP A 67 15.23 3.75 2.81
CA ASP A 67 16.17 3.57 1.69
C ASP A 67 15.69 4.21 0.37
N GLU A 68 14.88 5.27 0.43
CA GLU A 68 14.21 5.92 -0.71
C GLU A 68 13.27 5.00 -1.53
N ALA A 69 13.14 3.72 -1.15
CA ALA A 69 12.38 2.69 -1.84
C ALA A 69 10.98 2.47 -1.26
N MET A 70 10.76 2.82 0.01
CA MET A 70 9.46 2.65 0.67
C MET A 70 9.15 3.84 1.58
N THR A 71 7.88 4.20 1.74
CA THR A 71 7.41 5.18 2.71
C THR A 71 6.43 4.53 3.68
N ILE A 72 6.62 4.75 4.98
CA ILE A 72 5.66 4.43 6.03
C ILE A 72 4.99 5.74 6.45
N VAL A 73 3.66 5.78 6.39
CA VAL A 73 2.86 6.92 6.86
C VAL A 73 2.28 6.54 8.22
N VAL A 74 2.62 7.32 9.24
CA VAL A 74 2.24 7.06 10.63
C VAL A 74 1.28 8.15 11.08
N ALA A 75 0.17 7.77 11.70
CA ALA A 75 -0.75 8.70 12.33
C ALA A 75 -0.16 9.22 13.65
N ASN A 76 -0.13 10.54 13.84
CA ASN A 76 0.58 11.17 14.95
C ASN A 76 -0.13 11.00 16.31
N HIS A 77 -1.43 10.70 16.31
CA HIS A 77 -2.25 10.67 17.52
C HIS A 77 -2.17 9.33 18.27
N ASP A 78 -2.10 8.22 17.54
CA ASP A 78 -2.07 6.85 18.05
C ASP A 78 -0.79 6.09 17.68
N PHE A 79 0.09 6.71 16.88
CA PHE A 79 1.35 6.13 16.39
C PHE A 79 1.16 4.83 15.61
N LEU A 80 0.03 4.67 14.93
CA LEU A 80 -0.21 3.51 14.07
C LEU A 80 0.24 3.75 12.64
N VAL A 81 0.69 2.67 11.98
CA VAL A 81 0.96 2.68 10.54
C VAL A 81 -0.37 2.86 9.79
N ALA A 82 -0.59 4.05 9.26
CA ALA A 82 -1.82 4.43 8.57
C ALA A 82 -1.80 4.00 7.10
N ASN A 83 -0.68 4.21 6.40
CA ASN A 83 -0.51 3.83 4.99
C ASN A 83 0.94 3.41 4.71
N LEU A 84 1.12 2.69 3.60
CA LEU A 84 2.42 2.26 3.11
C LEU A 84 2.53 2.61 1.62
N ALA A 85 3.73 2.94 1.16
CA ALA A 85 3.98 3.16 -0.26
C ALA A 85 5.29 2.51 -0.68
N ALA A 86 5.27 1.79 -1.80
CA ALA A 86 6.47 1.35 -2.52
C ALA A 86 6.79 2.37 -3.62
N ARG A 87 8.08 2.68 -3.78
CA ARG A 87 8.63 3.56 -4.81
C ARG A 87 9.51 2.77 -5.77
N ASP A 88 9.91 3.41 -6.86
CA ASP A 88 10.92 2.84 -7.74
C ASP A 88 12.16 2.40 -6.94
N GLY A 89 12.65 1.19 -7.22
CA GLY A 89 13.70 0.52 -6.44
C GLY A 89 13.21 -0.45 -5.35
N TYR A 90 11.93 -0.44 -4.98
CA TYR A 90 11.36 -1.47 -4.10
C TYR A 90 11.37 -2.84 -4.77
N ARG A 91 11.87 -3.87 -4.09
CA ARG A 91 12.11 -5.20 -4.70
C ARG A 91 10.89 -6.13 -4.66
N GLY A 92 10.04 -6.00 -3.65
CA GLY A 92 8.83 -6.83 -3.53
C GLY A 92 7.78 -6.48 -4.58
N ARG A 93 6.91 -7.42 -4.91
CA ARG A 93 5.93 -7.26 -6.00
C ARG A 93 4.51 -7.52 -5.52
N LEU A 94 3.55 -6.85 -6.17
CA LEU A 94 2.15 -7.22 -6.07
C LEU A 94 1.84 -8.27 -7.15
N PHE A 95 1.23 -9.39 -6.75
CA PHE A 95 0.89 -10.51 -7.63
C PHE A 95 2.07 -11.05 -8.46
N GLY A 96 3.31 -10.86 -7.98
CA GLY A 96 4.54 -11.35 -8.61
C GLY A 96 5.06 -10.55 -9.82
N TYR A 97 4.35 -9.52 -10.29
CA TYR A 97 4.78 -8.73 -11.46
C TYR A 97 4.51 -7.23 -11.38
N ILE A 98 3.57 -6.77 -10.56
CA ILE A 98 3.27 -5.35 -10.42
C ILE A 98 4.28 -4.74 -9.44
N HIS A 99 4.95 -3.68 -9.85
CA HIS A 99 5.93 -2.97 -9.04
C HIS A 99 5.87 -1.47 -9.33
N ALA A 100 6.33 -0.68 -8.37
CA ALA A 100 6.54 0.76 -8.58
C ALA A 100 7.60 0.99 -9.68
N GLY A 101 7.42 2.07 -10.44
CA GLY A 101 8.27 2.40 -11.59
C GLY A 101 7.91 1.66 -12.89
N MET A 102 6.86 0.82 -12.89
CA MET A 102 6.39 0.17 -14.13
C MET A 102 5.59 1.13 -15.00
N ARG A 103 5.51 0.85 -16.30
CA ARG A 103 4.70 1.62 -17.26
C ARG A 103 3.27 1.09 -17.34
N VAL A 104 2.34 1.97 -17.71
CA VAL A 104 0.93 1.61 -17.93
C VAL A 104 0.77 0.44 -18.91
N HIS A 105 1.51 0.44 -20.02
CA HIS A 105 1.42 -0.64 -20.98
C HIS A 105 1.88 -1.99 -20.43
N GLU A 106 2.87 -2.01 -19.52
CA GLU A 106 3.38 -3.23 -18.87
C GLU A 106 2.33 -3.78 -17.91
N LEU A 107 1.66 -2.90 -17.15
CA LEU A 107 0.58 -3.28 -16.25
C LEU A 107 -0.57 -3.91 -17.02
N ILE A 108 -1.03 -3.27 -18.10
CA ILE A 108 -2.14 -3.79 -18.92
C ILE A 108 -1.75 -5.13 -19.58
N ALA A 109 -0.55 -5.23 -20.13
CA ALA A 109 -0.10 -6.44 -20.82
C ALA A 109 0.08 -7.64 -19.89
N GLY A 110 0.52 -7.42 -18.65
CA GLY A 110 0.69 -8.47 -17.63
C GLY A 110 -0.59 -8.84 -16.88
N ALA A 111 -1.63 -8.01 -16.93
CA ALA A 111 -2.82 -8.17 -16.11
C ALA A 111 -3.76 -9.29 -16.61
N PRO A 112 -4.13 -10.26 -15.76
CA PRO A 112 -5.19 -11.19 -16.10
C PRO A 112 -6.54 -10.46 -16.20
N SER A 113 -7.49 -11.00 -16.97
CA SER A 113 -8.78 -10.33 -17.20
C SER A 113 -9.57 -10.03 -15.92
N ALA A 114 -9.38 -10.80 -14.85
CA ALA A 114 -10.01 -10.53 -13.57
C ALA A 114 -9.47 -9.25 -12.91
N LEU A 115 -8.17 -9.00 -13.01
CA LEU A 115 -7.54 -7.78 -12.51
C LEU A 115 -7.92 -6.58 -13.37
N LEU A 116 -7.92 -6.70 -14.70
CA LEU A 116 -8.36 -5.60 -15.58
C LEU A 116 -9.80 -5.14 -15.26
N ARG A 117 -10.68 -6.04 -14.79
CA ARG A 117 -12.05 -5.71 -14.34
C ARG A 117 -12.13 -5.15 -12.91
N ALA A 118 -11.05 -5.21 -12.15
CA ALA A 118 -10.94 -4.63 -10.82
C ALA A 118 -10.25 -3.25 -10.88
N ILE A 119 -9.40 -3.03 -11.88
CA ILE A 119 -8.76 -1.74 -12.10
C ILE A 119 -9.80 -0.67 -12.41
N HIS A 120 -9.72 0.45 -11.70
CA HIS A 120 -10.54 1.64 -11.91
C HIS A 120 -9.82 2.88 -11.41
N LEU A 121 -10.24 4.05 -11.91
CA LEU A 121 -9.67 5.33 -11.52
C LEU A 121 -10.63 6.06 -10.59
N HIS A 122 -10.11 6.57 -9.47
CA HIS A 122 -10.89 7.31 -8.48
C HIS A 122 -9.95 8.10 -7.55
N ASN A 123 -10.28 9.36 -7.26
CA ASN A 123 -9.57 10.25 -6.32
C ASN A 123 -8.03 10.21 -6.46
N GLU A 124 -7.47 10.57 -7.62
CA GLU A 124 -6.02 10.57 -7.86
C GLU A 124 -5.36 9.19 -7.96
N PHE A 125 -6.09 8.08 -7.89
CA PHE A 125 -5.50 6.73 -7.96
C PHE A 125 -5.97 5.90 -9.15
N VAL A 126 -5.06 5.06 -9.64
CA VAL A 126 -5.38 3.82 -10.37
C VAL A 126 -5.42 2.69 -9.35
N TYR A 127 -6.62 2.32 -8.89
CA TYR A 127 -6.80 1.21 -7.98
C TYR A 127 -6.60 -0.12 -8.70
N LEU A 128 -6.02 -1.10 -8.01
CA LEU A 128 -5.74 -2.44 -8.53
C LEU A 128 -6.63 -3.51 -7.90
N ASP A 129 -7.57 -3.10 -7.06
CA ASP A 129 -8.60 -3.94 -6.49
C ASP A 129 -9.91 -3.16 -6.32
N ARG A 130 -10.99 -3.86 -5.97
CA ARG A 130 -12.30 -3.22 -5.71
C ARG A 130 -12.47 -2.74 -4.28
N ALA A 131 -11.54 -3.11 -3.39
CA ALA A 131 -11.55 -2.67 -2.01
C ALA A 131 -10.94 -1.27 -1.85
N GLU A 132 -10.37 -0.72 -2.95
CA GLU A 132 -9.62 0.53 -2.95
C GLU A 132 -8.46 0.48 -1.94
N SER A 133 -7.83 -0.68 -1.81
CA SER A 133 -6.83 -0.97 -0.77
C SER A 133 -5.40 -1.00 -1.29
N VAL A 134 -5.25 -0.93 -2.61
CA VAL A 134 -3.96 -0.86 -3.28
C VAL A 134 -4.09 -0.12 -4.62
N GLY A 135 -3.20 0.81 -4.91
CA GLY A 135 -3.31 1.63 -6.12
C GLY A 135 -2.08 2.50 -6.39
N PHE A 136 -1.92 2.89 -7.65
CA PHE A 136 -0.88 3.84 -8.05
C PHE A 136 -1.39 5.26 -7.96
N LEU A 137 -0.61 6.15 -7.35
CA LEU A 137 -0.90 7.58 -7.37
C LEU A 137 -0.69 8.12 -8.80
N LEU A 138 -1.69 8.81 -9.33
CA LEU A 138 -1.62 9.46 -10.63
C LEU A 138 -0.90 10.80 -10.50
N PRO A 139 -0.06 11.16 -11.50
CA PRO A 139 0.41 12.53 -11.60
C PRO A 139 -0.77 13.49 -11.76
N PRO A 140 -0.75 14.68 -11.12
CA PRO A 140 -1.90 15.61 -11.08
C PRO A 140 -2.52 15.95 -12.44
N ARG A 141 -1.72 15.94 -13.51
CA ARG A 141 -2.19 16.20 -14.89
C ARG A 141 -3.14 15.13 -15.45
N TYR A 142 -3.29 13.99 -14.76
CA TYR A 142 -4.11 12.86 -15.21
C TYR A 142 -5.31 12.56 -14.32
N ASP A 143 -5.43 13.21 -13.15
CA ASP A 143 -6.48 12.92 -12.17
C ASP A 143 -7.89 13.15 -12.74
N ASP A 144 -8.12 14.29 -13.41
CA ASP A 144 -9.45 14.68 -13.89
C ASP A 144 -9.75 14.28 -15.35
N VAL A 145 -8.80 13.66 -16.06
CA VAL A 145 -8.87 13.51 -17.53
C VAL A 145 -8.96 12.06 -18.01
N ALA A 146 -8.87 11.09 -17.11
CA ALA A 146 -8.92 9.67 -17.46
C ALA A 146 -9.96 8.92 -16.61
N ASP A 147 -10.99 8.39 -17.26
CA ASP A 147 -11.99 7.53 -16.60
C ASP A 147 -11.56 6.05 -16.54
N ARG A 148 -10.52 5.69 -17.28
CA ARG A 148 -10.07 4.31 -17.48
C ARG A 148 -8.57 4.24 -17.67
N ILE A 149 -7.97 3.12 -17.27
CA ILE A 149 -6.52 2.92 -17.39
C ILE A 149 -6.06 2.95 -18.85
N GLU A 150 -6.90 2.50 -19.80
CA GLU A 150 -6.57 2.52 -21.23
C GLU A 150 -6.54 3.94 -21.83
N HIS A 151 -7.04 4.95 -21.12
CA HIS A 151 -6.96 6.36 -21.53
C HIS A 151 -5.65 7.03 -21.08
N LEU A 152 -4.90 6.40 -20.18
CA LEU A 152 -3.59 6.91 -19.77
C LEU A 152 -2.55 6.66 -20.87
N PRO A 153 -1.53 7.55 -21.01
CA PRO A 153 -0.45 7.31 -21.95
C PRO A 153 0.26 5.98 -21.65
N ALA A 154 0.46 5.15 -22.68
CA ALA A 154 1.12 3.85 -22.54
C ALA A 154 2.48 3.93 -21.81
N GLU A 155 3.26 4.94 -22.14
CA GLU A 155 4.61 5.19 -21.59
C GLU A 155 4.62 5.86 -20.22
N LEU A 156 3.46 6.24 -19.67
CA LEU A 156 3.35 6.82 -18.34
C LEU A 156 3.90 5.84 -17.30
N VAL A 157 4.84 6.34 -16.49
CA VAL A 157 5.42 5.58 -15.38
C VAL A 157 4.55 5.73 -14.15
N LEU A 158 4.28 4.60 -13.49
CA LEU A 158 3.51 4.50 -12.27
C LEU A 158 4.48 4.41 -11.08
N ASP A 159 4.95 5.57 -10.63
CA ASP A 159 6.14 5.70 -9.76
C ASP A 159 5.91 5.25 -8.31
N THR A 160 4.69 5.33 -7.80
CA THR A 160 4.41 5.06 -6.38
C THR A 160 3.15 4.23 -6.22
N LEU A 161 3.32 3.05 -5.62
CA LEU A 161 2.26 2.08 -5.34
C LEU A 161 1.91 2.13 -3.86
N TYR A 162 0.69 2.54 -3.54
CA TYR A 162 0.19 2.65 -2.18
C TYR A 162 -0.55 1.39 -1.75
N VAL A 163 -0.39 1.03 -0.48
CA VAL A 163 -1.24 0.09 0.26
C VAL A 163 -1.90 0.86 1.40
N MET A 164 -3.23 0.79 1.44
CA MET A 164 -4.09 1.62 2.28
C MET A 164 -5.14 0.74 2.97
N PRO A 165 -5.70 1.15 4.11
CA PRO A 165 -6.86 0.48 4.67
C PRO A 165 -7.97 0.38 3.61
N PRO A 166 -8.68 -0.74 3.50
CA PRO A 166 -9.78 -0.88 2.54
C PRO A 166 -10.82 0.23 2.72
N ALA A 167 -11.03 1.05 1.69
CA ALA A 167 -12.09 2.05 1.68
C ALA A 167 -13.45 1.45 1.28
N MET A 168 -13.45 0.27 0.66
CA MET A 168 -14.64 -0.42 0.21
C MET A 168 -14.72 -1.85 0.77
N ARG A 169 -15.93 -2.29 1.14
CA ARG A 169 -16.21 -3.65 1.61
C ARG A 169 -17.37 -4.29 0.84
N GLN A 170 -17.33 -5.62 0.71
CA GLN A 170 -18.48 -6.37 0.21
C GLN A 170 -19.53 -6.53 1.30
N VAL A 171 -20.77 -6.21 0.97
CA VAL A 171 -21.95 -6.46 1.80
C VAL A 171 -23.03 -7.18 0.98
N PRO A 172 -23.96 -7.92 1.62
CA PRO A 172 -25.09 -8.51 0.91
C PRO A 172 -25.96 -7.44 0.23
N GLY A 173 -26.22 -7.61 -1.07
CA GLY A 173 -27.15 -6.78 -1.84
C GLY A 173 -28.61 -7.19 -1.61
N ARG A 174 -29.54 -6.36 -2.10
CA ARG A 174 -31.00 -6.59 -1.96
C ARG A 174 -31.48 -7.88 -2.62
N ASP A 175 -30.79 -8.34 -3.66
CA ASP A 175 -31.05 -9.59 -4.38
C ASP A 175 -30.17 -10.75 -3.89
N GLY A 176 -29.46 -10.58 -2.78
CA GLY A 176 -28.50 -11.56 -2.23
C GLY A 176 -27.14 -11.57 -2.92
N LYS A 177 -26.93 -10.79 -4.00
CA LYS A 177 -25.61 -10.68 -4.64
C LYS A 177 -24.71 -9.71 -3.88
N PRO A 178 -23.41 -10.02 -3.70
CA PRO A 178 -22.49 -9.10 -3.06
C PRO A 178 -22.39 -7.77 -3.81
N VAL A 179 -22.47 -6.66 -3.07
CA VAL A 179 -22.24 -5.30 -3.59
C VAL A 179 -21.14 -4.63 -2.77
N TRP A 180 -20.36 -3.78 -3.44
CA TRP A 180 -19.31 -2.99 -2.78
C TRP A 180 -19.92 -1.71 -2.20
N ARG A 181 -19.54 -1.38 -0.96
CA ARG A 181 -19.97 -0.17 -0.25
C ARG A 181 -18.79 0.46 0.47
N PRO A 182 -18.78 1.79 0.64
CA PRO A 182 -17.81 2.45 1.51
C PRO A 182 -17.78 1.81 2.90
N VAL A 183 -16.58 1.74 3.47
CA VAL A 183 -16.39 1.48 4.89
C VAL A 183 -16.73 2.77 5.64
N ASP A 184 -17.55 2.63 6.69
CA ASP A 184 -17.96 3.74 7.56
C ASP A 184 -16.87 4.11 8.56
#